data_AF-A0A6J6BTA0-F1
#
_entry.id   AF-A0A6J6BTA0-F1
#
_cell.length_a   1.000
_cell.length_b   1.000
_cell.length_c   1.000
_cell.angle_alpha   90.00
_cell.angle_beta   90.00
_cell.angle_gamma   90.00
#
_symmetry.space_group_name_H-M   'P 1'
#
loop_
_entity.id
_entity.type
_entity.pdbx_description
1 polymer ?
#
loop_
_entity_poly.entity_id
_entity_poly.type
_entity_poly.pdbx_seq_one_letter_code
_entity_poly.pdbx_strand_id
1 'polypeptide(L)' 'MATVRETLGSLDRVELVVQVYGVVNATPDFVEHTSVIDAASDVLVDVFGAAGQHTRLAVGVASLPANLVLEIQALLIVTP' A
#
# COMPACT_ATOMS: atom_id res chain seq x y z
N MET A 1 2.72 5.69 6.22
CA MET A 1 2.23 7.07 5.95
C MET A 1 3.27 8.17 6.16
N ALA A 2 4.40 7.92 6.85
CA ALA A 2 5.45 8.92 7.04
C ALA A 2 6.00 9.50 5.72
N THR A 3 6.30 8.67 4.73
CA THR A 3 6.83 9.09 3.42
C THR A 3 5.92 10.08 2.69
N VAL A 4 4.61 9.85 2.72
CA VAL A 4 3.63 10.76 2.09
C VAL A 4 3.61 12.11 2.82
N ARG A 5 3.60 12.09 4.16
CA ARG A 5 3.64 13.31 4.97
C ARG A 5 4.95 14.08 4.79
N GLU A 6 6.08 13.40 4.71
CA GLU A 6 7.39 14.00 4.46
C GLU A 6 7.46 14.66 3.07
N THR A 7 6.87 14.00 2.07
CA THR A 7 6.87 14.49 0.68
C THR A 7 5.90 15.65 0.45
N LEU A 8 4.70 15.58 1.04
CA LEU A 8 3.61 16.54 0.78
C LEU A 8 3.45 17.60 1.88
N GLY A 9 4.06 17.41 3.06
CA GLY A 9 3.88 18.23 4.26
C GLY A 9 2.59 17.92 5.03
N SER A 10 1.46 17.72 4.33
CA SER A 10 0.20 17.25 4.90
C SER A 10 -0.38 16.08 4.10
N LEU A 11 -1.07 15.17 4.81
CA LEU A 11 -1.85 14.10 4.20
C LEU A 11 -3.12 14.62 3.52
N ASP A 12 -3.62 15.81 3.91
CA ASP A 12 -4.81 16.44 3.33
C ASP A 12 -4.63 16.81 1.85
N ARG A 13 -3.39 16.76 1.35
CA ARG A 13 -3.07 17.00 -0.06
C ARG A 13 -3.32 15.78 -0.95
N VAL A 14 -3.63 14.62 -0.38
CA VAL A 14 -3.98 13.44 -1.18
C VAL A 14 -5.45 13.53 -1.58
N GLU A 15 -5.71 13.62 -2.88
CA GLU A 15 -7.07 13.62 -3.43
C GLU A 15 -7.64 12.21 -3.61
N LEU A 16 -6.78 11.26 -4.01
CA LEU A 16 -7.17 9.88 -4.27
C LEU A 16 -5.96 8.95 -4.19
N VAL A 17 -6.12 7.81 -3.52
CA VAL A 17 -5.25 6.65 -3.67
C VAL A 17 -5.72 5.87 -4.91
N VAL A 18 -4.95 5.90 -5.99
CA VAL A 18 -5.37 5.29 -7.27
C VAL A 18 -5.15 3.79 -7.25
N GLN A 19 -3.95 3.39 -6.82
CA GLN A 19 -3.49 2.01 -6.87
C GLN A 19 -2.56 1.71 -5.72
N VAL A 20 -2.71 0.51 -5.16
CA VAL A 20 -1.75 -0.09 -4.21
C VAL A 20 -1.21 -1.38 -4.80
N TYR A 21 0.11 -1.51 -4.81
CA TYR A 21 0.78 -2.74 -5.16
C TYR A 21 1.51 -3.30 -3.94
N GLY A 22 1.10 -4.50 -3.51
CA GLY A 22 1.67 -5.20 -2.38
C GLY A 22 2.46 -6.42 -2.83
N VAL A 23 3.69 -6.52 -2.33
CA VAL A 23 4.61 -7.62 -2.62
C VAL A 23 5.00 -8.29 -1.32
N VAL A 24 4.57 -9.55 -1.13
CA VAL A 24 4.74 -10.30 0.11
C VAL A 24 5.88 -11.30 -0.06
N ASN A 25 6.85 -11.29 0.85
CA ASN A 25 7.89 -12.32 0.89
C ASN A 25 7.30 -13.60 1.50
N ALA A 26 7.10 -14.61 0.68
CA ALA A 26 6.30 -15.78 1.01
C ALA A 26 6.86 -17.05 0.37
N THR A 27 6.59 -18.19 1.02
CA THR A 27 6.85 -19.50 0.43
C THR A 27 5.89 -19.76 -0.73
N PRO A 28 6.23 -20.67 -1.67
CA PRO A 28 5.33 -20.99 -2.80
C PRO A 28 3.93 -21.49 -2.40
N ASP A 29 3.80 -22.07 -1.20
CA ASP A 29 2.54 -22.64 -0.71
C ASP A 29 1.64 -21.62 0.00
N PHE A 30 2.17 -20.44 0.31
CA PHE A 30 1.37 -19.38 0.93
C PHE A 30 0.52 -18.68 -0.13
N VAL A 31 -0.80 -18.61 0.08
CA VAL A 31 -1.75 -18.06 -0.91
C VAL A 31 -2.59 -16.91 -0.38
N GLU A 32 -2.39 -16.50 0.87
CA GLU A 32 -3.19 -15.47 1.55
C GLU A 32 -2.60 -14.06 1.39
N HIS A 33 -1.89 -13.80 0.29
CA HIS A 33 -1.26 -12.50 0.00
C HIS A 33 -2.27 -11.35 0.05
N THR A 34 -3.48 -11.55 -0.46
CA THR A 34 -4.54 -10.53 -0.43
C THR A 34 -4.91 -10.13 0.99
N SER A 35 -5.01 -11.10 1.90
CA SER A 35 -5.32 -10.87 3.31
C SER A 35 -4.22 -10.10 4.03
N VAL A 36 -2.96 -10.30 3.65
CA VAL A 36 -1.84 -9.50 4.16
C VAL A 36 -1.95 -8.06 3.70
N ILE A 37 -2.31 -7.83 2.44
CA ILE A 37 -2.45 -6.48 1.87
C ILE A 37 -3.73 -5.78 2.35
N ASP A 38 -4.77 -6.49 2.79
CA ASP A 38 -5.97 -5.90 3.40
C ASP A 38 -5.61 -4.96 4.55
N ALA A 39 -4.62 -5.31 5.39
CA ALA A 39 -4.18 -4.45 6.49
C ALA A 39 -3.63 -3.09 6.01
N ALA A 40 -2.97 -3.05 4.85
CA ALA A 40 -2.52 -1.79 4.25
C ALA A 40 -3.70 -1.00 3.67
N SER A 41 -4.65 -1.71 3.04
CA SER A 41 -5.86 -1.09 2.51
C SER A 41 -6.71 -0.45 3.62
N ASP A 42 -6.87 -1.13 4.75
CA ASP A 42 -7.62 -0.63 5.91
C ASP A 42 -7.02 0.66 6.45
N VAL A 43 -5.69 0.73 6.59
CA VAL A 43 -5.00 1.96 7.02
C VAL A 43 -5.24 3.12 6.05
N LEU A 44 -5.23 2.86 4.74
CA LEU A 44 -5.46 3.90 3.74
C LEU A 44 -6.92 4.39 3.77
N VAL A 45 -7.88 3.48 3.95
CA VAL A 45 -9.31 3.84 4.07
C VAL A 45 -9.59 4.56 5.39
N ASP A 46 -8.98 4.14 6.50
CA ASP A 46 -9.11 4.81 7.80
C ASP A 46 -8.59 6.26 7.75
N VAL A 47 -7.45 6.46 7.08
CA VAL A 47 -6.81 7.79 6.98
C VAL A 47 -7.47 8.69 5.95
N PHE A 48 -7.83 8.18 4.77
CA PHE A 48 -8.32 8.99 3.64
C PHE A 48 -9.82 8.83 3.37
N GLY A 49 -10.54 8.01 4.12
CA GLY A 49 -11.96 7.73 3.92
C GLY A 49 -12.24 7.14 2.53
N ALA A 50 -13.22 7.72 1.83
CA ALA A 50 -13.58 7.31 0.48
C ALA A 50 -12.43 7.46 -0.54
N ALA A 51 -11.56 8.47 -0.36
CA ALA A 51 -10.37 8.67 -1.20
C ALA A 51 -9.29 7.58 -0.97
N GLY A 52 -9.42 6.81 0.11
CA GLY A 52 -8.58 5.65 0.40
C GLY A 52 -9.01 4.38 -0.34
N GLN A 53 -10.15 4.35 -1.03
CA GLN A 53 -10.58 3.18 -1.81
C GLN A 53 -9.85 3.13 -3.15
N HIS A 54 -9.12 2.04 -3.40
CA HIS A 54 -8.17 1.94 -4.51
C HIS A 54 -8.28 0.61 -5.25
N THR A 55 -7.77 0.60 -6.48
CA THR A 55 -7.44 -0.67 -7.16
C THR A 55 -6.20 -1.28 -6.53
N ARG A 56 -6.05 -2.60 -6.59
CA ARG A 56 -4.87 -3.25 -6.01
C ARG A 56 -4.39 -4.48 -6.76
N LEU A 57 -3.12 -4.79 -6.51
CA LEU A 57 -2.50 -6.05 -6.86
C LEU A 57 -1.73 -6.55 -5.63
N ALA A 58 -1.81 -7.85 -5.34
CA ALA A 58 -1.11 -8.50 -4.24
C ALA A 58 -0.46 -9.78 -4.76
N VAL A 59 0.87 -9.88 -4.64
CA VAL A 59 1.63 -11.02 -5.16
C VAL A 59 2.62 -11.54 -4.11
N GLY A 60 2.89 -12.84 -4.18
CA GLY A 60 3.98 -13.48 -3.45
C GLY A 60 5.27 -13.46 -4.26
N VAL A 61 6.40 -13.25 -3.59
CA VAL A 61 7.74 -13.36 -4.16
C VAL A 61 8.63 -14.20 -3.24
N ALA A 62 9.66 -14.82 -3.84
CA ALA A 62 10.59 -15.67 -3.11
C ALA A 62 11.58 -14.89 -2.22
N SER A 63 11.75 -13.59 -2.46
CA SER A 63 12.63 -12.73 -1.66
C SER A 63 12.34 -11.25 -1.90
N LEU A 64 12.59 -10.42 -0.89
CA LEU A 64 12.63 -8.97 -0.98
C LEU A 64 13.99 -8.42 -0.54
N PRO A 65 14.35 -7.18 -0.93
CA PRO A 65 15.55 -6.51 -0.43
C PRO A 65 15.60 -6.49 1.10
N ALA A 66 16.80 -6.61 1.67
CA ALA A 66 17.03 -6.64 3.11
C ALA A 66 16.20 -7.70 3.88
N ASN A 67 15.71 -8.74 3.20
CA ASN A 67 14.84 -9.77 3.77
C ASN A 67 13.58 -9.20 4.44
N LEU A 68 13.02 -8.13 3.84
CA LEU A 68 11.74 -7.58 4.27
C LEU A 68 10.62 -8.63 4.12
N VAL A 69 9.60 -8.51 4.96
CA VAL A 69 8.41 -9.37 4.92
C VAL A 69 7.40 -8.90 3.88
N LEU A 70 7.38 -7.59 3.60
CA LEU A 70 6.38 -6.93 2.78
C LEU A 70 6.96 -5.64 2.20
N GLU A 71 6.63 -5.35 0.95
CA GLU A 71 6.85 -4.06 0.30
C GLU A 71 5.52 -3.53 -0.26
N ILE A 72 5.27 -2.24 -0.11
CA ILE A 72 4.05 -1.57 -0.59
C ILE A 72 4.44 -0.37 -1.43
N GLN A 73 3.89 -0.29 -2.64
CA GLN A 73 3.92 0.87 -3.49
C GLN A 73 2.50 1.45 -3.63
N ALA A 74 2.39 2.78 -3.63
CA ALA A 74 1.12 3.46 -3.87
C ALA A 74 1.28 4.54 -4.94
N LEU A 75 0.26 4.66 -5.80
CA LEU A 75 0.09 5.78 -6.72
C LEU A 75 -1.00 6.71 -6.18
N LEU A 76 -0.67 7.99 -6.03
CA LEU A 76 -1.54 9.00 -5.42
C LEU A 76 -1.78 10.15 -6.40
N ILE A 77 -3.03 10.62 -6.48
CA ILE A 77 -3.35 11.95 -7.01
C ILE A 77 -3.26 12.93 -5.85
N VAL A 78 -2.56 14.03 -6.06
CA VAL A 78 -2.30 15.05 -5.03
C VAL A 78 -2.68 16.43 -5.53
N THR A 79 -3.12 17.28 -4.61
CA THR A 79 -3.37 18.70 -4.89
C THR A 79 -2.05 19.43 -5.20
N PRO A 80 -2.08 20.45 -6.08
CA PRO A 80 -0.94 21.32 -6.39
C PRO A 80 -0.25 21.91 -5.16
#